data_AF-A0A0G2FEF1-F1
#
_entry.id   AF-A0A0G2FEF1-F1
#
_cell.length_a   1.000
_cell.length_b   1.000
_cell.length_c   1.000
_cell.angle_alpha   90.00
_cell.angle_beta   90.00
_cell.angle_gamma   90.00
#
_symmetry.space_group_name_H-M   'P 1'
#
loop_
_entity.id
_entity.type
_entity.pdbx_description
1 polymer ?
#
loop_
_entity_poly.entity_id
_entity_poly.type
_entity_poly.pdbx_seq_one_letter_code
_entity_poly.pdbx_strand_id
1 'polypeptide(L)'
;MSAGQSHSFTWLNSRREPVELPAYEYITLMQRWISGKIDDTRIFPTEAGGVSYAHNSNITTTPLSQLTNPGEPDWVGKRSGFPQNFVEVCQTIFRQMFRVYSHLYWAHFVEPFYHLNLEKQLNSCFSHFILTATALDMLKPHELEPMQPLIDLWAASGTFPPESKAYEYANLSCGQKLLQLGIASAS
;
A
#
# COMPACT_ATOMS: atom_id res chain seq x y z
N MET A 1 -7.22 3.84 -16.58
CA MET A 1 -7.87 3.74 -15.23
C MET A 1 -7.58 5.04 -14.48
N SER A 2 -8.53 5.73 -13.85
CA SER A 2 -8.28 7.08 -13.29
C SER A 2 -8.62 7.21 -11.79
N ALA A 3 -8.06 8.23 -11.14
CA ALA A 3 -8.40 8.67 -9.79
C ALA A 3 -8.74 10.18 -9.82
N GLY A 4 -10.02 10.49 -9.97
CA GLY A 4 -10.49 11.86 -10.16
C GLY A 4 -10.16 12.40 -11.55
N GLN A 5 -10.17 13.73 -11.69
CA GLN A 5 -9.97 14.39 -12.99
C GLN A 5 -8.48 14.58 -13.34
N SER A 6 -7.58 14.58 -12.35
CA SER A 6 -6.16 14.91 -12.53
C SER A 6 -5.23 13.69 -12.62
N HIS A 7 -5.68 12.50 -12.23
CA HIS A 7 -4.81 11.31 -12.21
C HIS A 7 -5.32 10.21 -13.13
N SER A 8 -4.51 9.86 -14.13
CA SER A 8 -4.67 8.64 -14.93
C SER A 8 -3.53 7.67 -14.65
N PHE A 9 -3.88 6.39 -14.56
CA PHE A 9 -2.98 5.27 -14.37
C PHE A 9 -2.90 4.45 -15.65
N THR A 10 -1.72 4.46 -16.26
CA THR A 10 -1.37 3.62 -17.40
C THR A 10 -0.82 2.28 -16.94
N TRP A 11 -0.94 1.28 -17.82
CA TRP A 11 -0.33 -0.04 -17.65
C TRP A 11 0.88 -0.18 -18.59
N LEU A 12 1.89 -0.94 -18.20
CA LEU A 12 3.03 -1.22 -19.09
C LEU A 12 2.76 -2.49 -19.90
N ASN A 13 2.75 -2.35 -21.23
CA ASN A 13 2.60 -3.51 -22.12
C ASN A 13 3.87 -4.38 -22.16
N SER A 14 3.86 -5.48 -22.92
CA SER A 14 5.02 -6.37 -23.09
C SER A 14 6.28 -5.68 -23.64
N ARG A 15 6.12 -4.53 -24.31
CA ARG A 15 7.22 -3.69 -24.83
C ARG A 15 7.64 -2.60 -23.84
N ARG A 16 7.12 -2.60 -22.61
CA ARG A 16 7.32 -1.59 -21.56
C ARG A 16 6.82 -0.20 -21.95
N GLU A 17 5.85 -0.12 -22.85
CA GLU A 17 5.22 1.14 -23.23
C GLU A 17 3.99 1.38 -22.35
N PRO A 18 3.76 2.62 -21.87
CA PRO A 18 2.55 2.96 -21.15
C PRO A 18 1.34 2.93 -22.09
N VAL A 19 0.33 2.16 -21.73
CA VAL A 19 -0.96 2.06 -22.44
C VAL A 19 -2.09 2.43 -21.50
N GLU A 20 -3.05 3.20 -22.03
CA GLU A 20 -4.29 3.49 -21.34
C GLU A 20 -5.25 2.31 -21.49
N LEU A 21 -5.74 1.82 -20.36
CA LEU A 21 -6.67 0.69 -20.31
C LEU A 21 -7.96 1.08 -19.59
N PRO A 22 -9.11 0.51 -19.99
CA PRO A 22 -10.33 0.63 -19.21
C PRO A 22 -10.14 0.00 -17.83
N ALA A 23 -10.90 0.48 -16.83
CA ALA A 23 -10.69 0.10 -15.44
C ALA A 23 -10.79 -1.41 -15.19
N TYR A 24 -11.79 -2.08 -15.77
CA TYR A 24 -11.98 -3.52 -15.60
C TYR A 24 -10.77 -4.33 -16.09
N GLU A 25 -10.18 -3.94 -17.22
CA GLU A 25 -9.03 -4.63 -17.82
C GLU A 25 -7.76 -4.36 -17.00
N TYR A 26 -7.56 -3.11 -16.56
CA TYR A 26 -6.47 -2.76 -15.65
C TYR A 26 -6.50 -3.60 -14.37
N ILE A 27 -7.67 -3.68 -13.71
CA ILE A 27 -7.84 -4.42 -12.47
C ILE A 27 -7.59 -5.92 -12.70
N THR A 28 -8.07 -6.48 -13.80
CA THR A 28 -7.86 -7.89 -14.17
C THR A 28 -6.37 -8.20 -14.39
N LEU A 29 -5.67 -7.37 -15.15
CA LEU A 29 -4.23 -7.53 -15.40
C LEU A 29 -3.42 -7.35 -14.12
N MET A 30 -3.80 -6.38 -13.28
CA MET A 30 -3.20 -6.15 -11.97
C MET A 30 -3.34 -7.38 -11.08
N GLN A 31 -4.54 -7.93 -10.93
CA GLN A 31 -4.78 -9.13 -10.11
C GLN A 31 -3.93 -10.31 -10.59
N ARG A 32 -3.97 -10.59 -11.90
CA ARG A 32 -3.16 -11.66 -12.48
C ARG A 32 -1.66 -11.45 -12.27
N TRP A 33 -1.20 -10.20 -12.40
CA TRP A 33 0.20 -9.87 -12.17
C TRP A 33 0.61 -10.06 -10.72
N ILE A 34 -0.20 -9.58 -9.75
CA ILE A 34 0.07 -9.77 -8.32
C ILE A 34 0.05 -11.26 -7.95
N SER A 35 -0.96 -12.02 -8.37
CA SER A 35 -1.02 -13.47 -8.13
C SER A 35 0.22 -14.18 -8.67
N GLY A 36 0.62 -13.87 -9.91
CA GLY A 36 1.85 -14.43 -10.49
C GLY A 36 3.13 -14.05 -9.76
N LYS A 37 3.14 -12.97 -8.95
CA LYS A 37 4.27 -12.64 -8.06
C LYS A 37 4.21 -13.40 -6.75
N ILE A 38 3.04 -13.49 -6.14
CA ILE A 38 2.83 -14.18 -4.85
C ILE A 38 3.07 -15.69 -4.99
N ASP A 39 2.66 -16.27 -6.12
CA ASP A 39 2.81 -17.70 -6.39
C ASP A 39 4.23 -18.08 -6.87
N ASP A 40 5.09 -17.10 -7.19
CA ASP A 40 6.47 -17.36 -7.61
C ASP A 40 7.35 -17.63 -6.37
N THR A 41 7.69 -18.89 -6.16
CA THR A 41 8.52 -19.37 -5.04
C THR A 41 9.93 -18.75 -5.02
N ARG A 42 10.38 -18.13 -6.11
CA ARG A 42 11.64 -17.38 -6.16
C ARG A 42 11.52 -15.98 -5.56
N ILE A 43 10.30 -15.44 -5.49
CA ILE A 43 9.99 -14.14 -4.89
C ILE A 43 9.47 -14.33 -3.47
N PHE A 44 8.57 -15.29 -3.26
CA PHE A 44 8.01 -15.68 -1.98
C PHE A 44 8.37 -17.14 -1.67
N PRO A 45 9.56 -17.41 -1.10
CA PRO A 45 9.98 -18.77 -0.75
C PRO A 45 9.01 -19.43 0.24
N THR A 46 8.62 -20.67 -0.04
CA THR A 46 7.74 -21.49 0.82
C THR A 46 8.48 -22.60 1.55
N GLU A 47 9.75 -22.83 1.21
CA GLU A 47 10.54 -23.94 1.75
C GLU A 47 11.01 -23.65 3.18
N ALA A 48 10.54 -24.46 4.13
CA ALA A 48 10.88 -24.34 5.55
C ALA A 48 12.37 -24.62 5.86
N GLY A 49 13.09 -25.28 4.95
CA GLY A 49 14.51 -25.60 5.14
C GLY A 49 15.44 -24.38 5.10
N GLY A 50 15.00 -23.26 4.52
CA GLY A 50 15.81 -22.04 4.32
C GLY A 50 15.46 -20.86 5.23
N VAL A 51 14.46 -20.98 6.11
CA VAL A 51 14.02 -19.88 6.97
C VAL A 51 14.93 -19.71 8.18
N SER A 52 15.44 -18.50 8.36
CA SER A 52 16.08 -18.12 9.61
C SER A 52 15.04 -17.75 10.66
N TYR A 53 15.24 -18.23 11.89
CA TYR A 53 14.42 -17.85 13.04
C TYR A 53 14.67 -16.38 13.41
N ALA A 54 13.62 -15.71 13.89
CA ALA A 54 13.72 -14.36 14.44
C ALA A 54 14.75 -14.36 15.58
N HIS A 55 15.70 -13.42 15.53
CA HIS A 55 16.71 -13.28 16.57
C HIS A 55 16.04 -12.77 17.85
N ASN A 56 15.97 -13.62 18.88
CA ASN A 56 15.52 -13.22 20.21
C ASN A 56 16.72 -12.78 21.04
N SER A 57 16.84 -11.48 21.26
CA SER A 57 17.92 -10.86 22.03
C SER A 57 17.95 -11.27 23.51
N ASN A 58 16.88 -11.88 24.04
CA ASN A 58 16.86 -12.45 25.40
C ASN A 58 17.49 -13.86 25.46
N ILE A 59 17.68 -14.53 24.31
CA ILE A 59 18.15 -15.92 24.24
C ILE A 59 19.50 -16.01 23.51
N THR A 60 19.74 -15.16 22.51
CA THR A 60 20.93 -15.21 21.66
C THR A 60 21.82 -13.99 21.93
N THR A 61 23.03 -14.20 22.45
CA THR A 61 24.01 -13.14 22.74
C THR A 61 24.84 -12.73 21.53
N THR A 62 24.84 -13.53 20.46
CA THR A 62 25.56 -13.26 19.22
C THR A 62 24.83 -12.18 18.42
N PRO A 63 25.38 -10.96 18.27
CA PRO A 63 24.72 -9.91 17.51
C PRO A 63 24.53 -10.34 16.04
N LEU A 64 23.42 -9.94 15.44
CA LEU A 64 23.04 -10.30 14.07
C LEU A 64 24.18 -10.03 13.05
N SER A 65 24.96 -8.98 13.29
CA SER A 65 26.13 -8.58 12.49
C SER A 65 27.28 -9.60 12.46
N GLN A 66 27.35 -10.54 13.41
CA GLN A 66 28.37 -11.60 13.45
C GLN A 66 27.96 -12.88 12.71
N LEU A 67 26.69 -12.99 12.29
CA LEU A 67 26.20 -14.12 11.49
C LEU A 67 26.33 -13.87 9.98
N THR A 68 26.68 -12.65 9.59
CA THR A 68 26.90 -12.24 8.21
C THR A 68 28.40 -12.15 7.94
N ASN A 69 28.87 -12.78 6.84
CA ASN A 69 30.26 -12.67 6.41
C ASN A 69 30.64 -11.19 6.18
N PRO A 70 31.76 -10.71 6.74
CA PRO A 70 32.23 -9.35 6.48
C PRO A 70 32.46 -9.15 4.98
N GLY A 71 31.66 -8.29 4.35
CA GLY A 71 31.77 -7.95 2.92
C GLY A 71 30.67 -8.51 2.02
N GLU A 72 29.77 -9.36 2.53
CA GLU A 72 28.58 -9.72 1.76
C GLU A 72 27.50 -8.63 1.86
N PRO A 73 26.83 -8.25 0.75
CA PRO A 73 25.67 -7.38 0.80
C PRO A 73 24.59 -7.99 1.69
N ASP A 74 24.05 -7.20 2.61
CA ASP A 74 22.91 -7.57 3.43
C ASP A 74 21.63 -6.91 2.88
N TRP A 75 20.52 -7.64 2.90
CA TRP A 75 19.22 -7.13 2.45
C TRP A 75 18.10 -7.80 3.23
N VAL A 76 16.93 -7.15 3.25
CA VAL A 76 15.76 -7.63 3.95
C VAL A 76 15.34 -9.02 3.44
N GLY A 77 15.26 -9.99 4.36
CA GLY A 77 14.83 -11.35 4.05
C GLY A 77 15.91 -12.26 3.46
N LYS A 78 17.16 -11.80 3.26
CA LYS A 78 18.28 -12.62 2.76
C LYS A 78 18.40 -13.96 3.48
N ARG A 79 18.35 -13.90 4.80
CA ARG A 79 18.47 -15.05 5.72
C ARG A 79 17.32 -16.07 5.61
N SER A 80 16.23 -15.69 4.95
CA SER A 80 15.06 -16.54 4.72
C SER A 80 14.86 -16.85 3.23
N GLY A 81 15.89 -16.60 2.40
CA GLY A 81 15.88 -16.91 0.97
C GLY A 81 15.16 -15.89 0.08
N PHE A 82 14.71 -14.75 0.61
CA PHE A 82 14.08 -13.72 -0.22
C PHE A 82 15.11 -13.05 -1.15
N PRO A 83 14.72 -12.72 -2.39
CA PRO A 83 15.64 -12.09 -3.34
C PRO A 83 15.95 -10.64 -2.96
N GLN A 84 17.05 -10.09 -3.48
CA GLN A 84 17.50 -8.71 -3.21
C GLN A 84 16.44 -7.65 -3.54
N ASN A 85 15.66 -7.87 -4.61
CA ASN A 85 14.61 -6.97 -5.05
C ASN A 85 13.25 -7.21 -4.38
N PHE A 86 13.17 -8.05 -3.34
CA PHE A 86 11.91 -8.42 -2.69
C PHE A 86 11.12 -7.19 -2.22
N VAL A 87 11.77 -6.26 -1.53
CA VAL A 87 11.14 -5.03 -1.01
C VAL A 87 10.59 -4.18 -2.16
N GLU A 88 11.32 -4.05 -3.27
CA GLU A 88 10.87 -3.30 -4.44
C GLU A 88 9.65 -3.95 -5.12
N VAL A 89 9.61 -5.28 -5.15
CA VAL A 89 8.45 -6.04 -5.64
C VAL A 89 7.24 -5.78 -4.75
N CYS A 90 7.39 -5.86 -3.43
CA CYS A 90 6.32 -5.57 -2.46
C CYS A 90 5.81 -4.13 -2.58
N GLN A 91 6.69 -3.15 -2.67
CA GLN A 91 6.32 -1.75 -2.93
C GLN A 91 5.51 -1.61 -4.22
N THR A 92 5.87 -2.36 -5.27
CA THR A 92 5.14 -2.34 -6.54
C THR A 92 3.76 -2.98 -6.41
N ILE A 93 3.62 -4.06 -5.64
CA ILE A 93 2.32 -4.67 -5.30
C ILE A 93 1.44 -3.65 -4.58
N PHE A 94 1.95 -3.00 -3.53
CA PHE A 94 1.21 -1.98 -2.78
C PHE A 94 0.81 -0.78 -3.63
N ARG A 95 1.70 -0.25 -4.48
CA ARG A 95 1.37 0.79 -5.46
C ARG A 95 0.19 0.40 -6.35
N GLN A 96 0.23 -0.80 -6.89
CA GLN A 96 -0.82 -1.27 -7.80
C GLN A 96 -2.16 -1.45 -7.09
N MET A 97 -2.15 -1.96 -5.85
CA MET A 97 -3.34 -2.05 -5.01
C MET A 97 -3.90 -0.66 -4.65
N PHE A 98 -3.02 0.30 -4.29
CA PHE A 98 -3.42 1.67 -3.98
C PHE A 98 -4.16 2.33 -5.14
N ARG A 99 -3.63 2.19 -6.37
CA ARG A 99 -4.28 2.75 -7.58
C ARG A 99 -5.71 2.24 -7.76
N VAL A 100 -5.96 0.97 -7.45
CA VAL A 100 -7.31 0.40 -7.50
C VAL A 100 -8.19 0.99 -6.41
N TYR A 101 -7.72 1.07 -5.16
CA TYR A 101 -8.48 1.76 -4.11
C TYR A 101 -8.82 3.19 -4.50
N SER A 102 -7.85 3.96 -5.01
CA SER A 102 -8.10 5.32 -5.47
C SER A 102 -9.21 5.36 -6.52
N HIS A 103 -9.13 4.47 -7.52
CA HIS A 103 -10.15 4.40 -8.56
C HIS A 103 -11.54 4.06 -7.97
N LEU A 104 -11.63 3.11 -7.03
CA LEU A 104 -12.90 2.76 -6.38
C LEU A 104 -13.51 3.96 -5.65
N TYR A 105 -12.72 4.72 -4.89
CA TYR A 105 -13.21 5.92 -4.20
C TYR A 105 -13.66 7.03 -5.16
N TRP A 106 -12.90 7.27 -6.23
CA TRP A 106 -13.19 8.37 -7.14
C TRP A 106 -14.32 8.08 -8.12
N ALA A 107 -14.44 6.83 -8.59
CA ALA A 107 -15.37 6.48 -9.67
C ALA A 107 -16.55 5.62 -9.20
N HIS A 108 -16.41 4.88 -8.10
CA HIS A 108 -17.36 3.83 -7.72
C HIS A 108 -17.87 3.91 -6.26
N PHE A 109 -17.52 4.96 -5.52
CA PHE A 109 -17.91 5.06 -4.11
C PHE A 109 -19.42 5.11 -3.92
N VAL A 110 -20.13 5.90 -4.73
CA VAL A 110 -21.60 5.98 -4.68
C VAL A 110 -22.22 4.72 -5.28
N GLU A 111 -21.89 4.44 -6.54
CA GLU A 111 -22.31 3.24 -7.27
C GLU A 111 -21.11 2.30 -7.50
N PRO A 112 -21.06 1.09 -6.92
CA PRO A 112 -22.13 0.43 -6.15
C PRO A 112 -21.97 0.53 -4.62
N PHE A 113 -20.83 0.98 -4.09
CA PHE A 113 -20.48 0.71 -2.69
C PHE A 113 -21.44 1.35 -1.69
N TYR A 114 -21.79 2.62 -1.87
CA TYR A 114 -22.74 3.30 -1.00
C TYR A 114 -24.15 2.69 -1.09
N HIS A 115 -24.65 2.44 -2.31
CA HIS A 115 -25.98 1.84 -2.49
C HIS A 115 -26.10 0.42 -1.95
N LEU A 116 -24.99 -0.32 -1.90
CA LEU A 116 -24.92 -1.65 -1.29
C LEU A 116 -24.62 -1.62 0.21
N ASN A 117 -24.49 -0.44 0.83
CA ASN A 117 -24.07 -0.25 2.23
C ASN A 117 -22.72 -0.92 2.57
N LEU A 118 -21.76 -0.84 1.63
CA LEU A 118 -20.41 -1.40 1.75
C LEU A 118 -19.33 -0.34 2.00
N GLU A 119 -19.72 0.92 2.17
CA GLU A 119 -18.81 2.05 2.36
C GLU A 119 -17.98 1.92 3.64
N LYS A 120 -18.57 1.35 4.71
CA LYS A 120 -17.86 1.14 5.99
C LYS A 120 -16.77 0.09 5.86
N GLN A 121 -17.04 -1.01 5.15
CA GLN A 121 -16.09 -2.08 4.87
C GLN A 121 -14.97 -1.56 3.98
N LEU A 122 -15.31 -0.80 2.93
CA LEU A 122 -14.30 -0.16 2.07
C LEU A 122 -13.40 0.77 2.88
N ASN A 123 -13.97 1.62 3.74
CA ASN A 123 -13.24 2.52 4.63
C ASN A 123 -12.33 1.78 5.61
N SER A 124 -12.83 0.73 6.26
CA SER A 124 -12.06 -0.05 7.23
C SER A 124 -10.89 -0.77 6.56
N CYS A 125 -11.11 -1.39 5.39
CA CYS A 125 -10.03 -2.05 4.65
C CYS A 125 -9.00 -1.05 4.15
N PHE A 126 -9.43 0.10 3.62
CA PHE A 126 -8.52 1.07 3.04
C PHE A 126 -7.72 1.84 4.11
N SER A 127 -8.32 2.20 5.25
CA SER A 127 -7.59 2.85 6.35
C SER A 127 -6.49 1.93 6.89
N HIS A 128 -6.79 0.65 7.12
CA HIS A 128 -5.80 -0.35 7.53
C HIS A 128 -4.71 -0.53 6.48
N PHE A 129 -5.06 -0.56 5.20
CA PHE A 129 -4.11 -0.62 4.10
C PHE A 129 -3.13 0.56 4.14
N ILE A 130 -3.62 1.79 4.29
CA ILE A 130 -2.77 3.00 4.36
C ILE A 130 -1.86 2.98 5.60
N LEU A 131 -2.39 2.60 6.76
CA LEU A 131 -1.60 2.46 7.98
C LEU A 131 -0.47 1.43 7.81
N THR A 132 -0.79 0.27 7.23
CA THR A 132 0.20 -0.79 6.98
C THR A 132 1.23 -0.36 5.95
N ALA A 133 0.77 0.23 4.84
CA ALA A 133 1.62 0.64 3.73
C ALA A 133 2.62 1.73 4.13
N THR A 134 2.19 2.69 4.95
CA THR A 134 3.06 3.75 5.46
C THR A 134 3.98 3.24 6.56
N ALA A 135 3.48 2.44 7.52
CA ALA A 135 4.29 1.88 8.59
C ALA A 135 5.50 1.07 8.07
N LEU A 136 5.28 0.27 7.01
CA LEU A 136 6.30 -0.59 6.40
C LEU A 136 7.07 0.07 5.25
N ASP A 137 6.88 1.36 4.98
CA ASP A 137 7.51 2.08 3.86
C ASP A 137 7.22 1.44 2.47
N MET A 138 6.02 0.88 2.31
CA MET A 138 5.53 0.31 1.05
C MET A 138 4.98 1.39 0.10
N LEU A 139 4.49 2.50 0.64
CA LEU A 139 4.04 3.68 -0.11
C LEU A 139 4.69 4.94 0.46
N LYS A 140 5.23 5.77 -0.43
CA LYS A 140 5.84 7.06 -0.13
C LYS A 140 4.79 8.18 -0.20
N PRO A 141 5.02 9.33 0.47
CA PRO A 141 4.05 10.43 0.50
C PRO A 141 3.56 10.90 -0.88
N HIS A 142 4.45 11.03 -1.86
CA HIS A 142 4.07 11.48 -3.20
C HIS A 142 3.18 10.49 -3.96
N GLU A 143 3.20 9.20 -3.59
CA GLU A 143 2.35 8.17 -4.20
C GLU A 143 0.92 8.24 -3.64
N LEU A 144 0.74 8.80 -2.45
CA LEU A 144 -0.53 8.92 -1.74
C LEU A 144 -1.37 10.13 -2.19
N GLU A 145 -0.77 11.04 -2.96
CA GLU A 145 -1.38 12.31 -3.39
C GLU A 145 -2.83 12.15 -3.92
N PRO A 146 -3.17 11.14 -4.75
CA PRO A 146 -4.54 11.00 -5.28
C PRO A 146 -5.61 10.80 -4.20
N MET A 147 -5.22 10.39 -2.99
CA MET A 147 -6.09 10.16 -1.84
C MET A 147 -5.80 11.09 -0.67
N GLN A 148 -4.96 12.12 -0.87
CA GLN A 148 -4.57 13.07 0.18
C GLN A 148 -5.77 13.69 0.91
N PRO A 149 -6.87 14.12 0.25
CA PRO A 149 -8.02 14.68 0.95
C PRO A 149 -8.66 13.71 1.96
N LEU A 150 -8.70 12.41 1.64
CA LEU A 150 -9.25 11.39 2.55
C LEU A 150 -8.30 11.09 3.70
N ILE A 151 -6.98 11.07 3.43
CA ILE A 151 -5.94 10.88 4.45
C ILE A 151 -5.97 12.03 5.46
N ASP A 152 -6.04 13.27 4.97
CA ASP A 152 -6.16 14.48 5.79
C ASP A 152 -7.41 14.44 6.68
N LEU A 153 -8.54 14.06 6.09
CA LEU A 153 -9.81 13.90 6.79
C LEU A 153 -9.73 12.83 7.89
N TRP A 154 -9.12 11.68 7.60
CA TRP A 154 -8.96 10.59 8.57
C TRP A 154 -8.00 10.92 9.71
N ALA A 155 -6.93 11.66 9.44
CA ALA A 155 -6.07 12.18 10.49
C ALA A 155 -6.82 13.18 11.39
N ALA A 156 -7.53 14.15 10.80
CA ALA A 156 -8.26 15.18 11.55
C ALA A 156 -9.46 14.61 12.34
N SER A 157 -10.09 13.54 11.86
CA SER A 157 -11.22 12.88 12.55
C SER A 157 -10.80 11.90 13.65
N GLY A 158 -9.49 11.68 13.82
CA GLY A 158 -8.96 10.72 14.80
C GLY A 158 -9.05 9.26 14.35
N THR A 159 -9.28 9.00 13.06
CA THR A 159 -9.24 7.65 12.50
C THR A 159 -7.81 7.11 12.47
N PHE A 160 -6.84 7.98 12.19
CA PHE A 160 -5.41 7.62 12.24
C PHE A 160 -4.79 8.00 13.59
N PRO A 161 -4.02 7.09 14.22
CA PRO A 161 -3.29 7.41 15.45
C PRO A 161 -2.26 8.53 15.21
N PRO A 162 -2.11 9.51 16.11
CA PRO A 162 -1.14 10.60 15.97
C PRO A 162 0.31 10.16 15.78
N GLU A 163 0.68 9.00 16.33
CA GLU A 163 2.00 8.38 16.23
C GLU A 163 2.24 7.61 14.92
N SER A 164 1.23 7.50 14.06
CA SER A 164 1.35 6.77 12.80
C SER A 164 1.98 7.63 11.69
N LYS A 165 2.80 7.01 10.84
CA LYS A 165 3.34 7.67 9.64
C LYS A 165 2.25 8.23 8.71
N ALA A 166 1.10 7.57 8.63
CA ALA A 166 -0.05 8.06 7.86
C ALA A 166 -0.55 9.42 8.38
N TYR A 167 -0.53 9.63 9.70
CA TYR A 167 -0.87 10.90 10.32
C TYR A 167 0.21 11.96 10.05
N GLU A 168 1.50 11.59 10.09
CA GLU A 168 2.60 12.50 9.74
C GLU A 168 2.53 13.01 8.29
N TYR A 169 2.01 12.19 7.37
CA TYR A 169 1.84 12.56 5.96
C TYR A 169 0.59 13.42 5.70
N ALA A 170 -0.26 13.60 6.70
CA ALA A 170 -1.51 14.33 6.56
C ALA A 170 -1.34 15.84 6.77
N ASN A 171 -2.11 16.63 6.03
CA ASN A 171 -2.31 18.04 6.28
C ASN A 171 -3.55 18.25 7.17
N LEU A 172 -3.32 18.39 8.48
CA LEU A 172 -4.40 18.52 9.47
C LEU A 172 -5.30 19.75 9.23
N SER A 173 -4.74 20.85 8.76
CA SER A 173 -5.52 22.06 8.46
C SER A 173 -6.53 21.82 7.33
N CYS A 174 -6.10 21.10 6.29
CA CYS A 174 -6.99 20.68 5.20
C CYS A 174 -8.06 19.70 5.71
N GLY A 175 -7.68 18.72 6.52
CA GLY A 175 -8.60 17.76 7.12
C GLY A 175 -9.68 18.40 7.99
N GLN A 176 -9.29 19.34 8.87
CA GLN A 176 -10.23 20.10 9.71
C GLN A 176 -11.23 20.92 8.88
N LYS A 177 -10.77 21.54 7.79
CA LYS A 177 -11.64 22.28 6.87
C LYS A 177 -12.66 21.34 6.19
N LEU A 178 -12.25 20.15 5.77
CA LEU A 178 -13.14 19.15 5.19
C LEU A 178 -14.21 18.68 6.18
N LEU A 179 -13.84 18.46 7.45
CA LEU A 179 -14.81 18.13 8.51
C LEU A 179 -15.87 19.22 8.68
N GLN A 180 -15.45 20.50 8.71
CA GLN A 180 -16.38 21.62 8.84
C GLN A 180 -17.37 21.70 7.67
N LEU A 181 -16.91 21.46 6.44
CA LEU A 181 -17.77 21.42 5.26
C LEU A 181 -18.78 20.26 5.30
N GLY A 182 -18.38 19.10 5.82
CA GLY A 182 -19.28 17.95 6.00
C GLY A 182 -20.38 18.21 7.04
N ILE A 183 -20.07 18.93 8.12
CA ILE A 183 -21.06 19.30 9.14
C ILE A 183 -22.03 20.36 8.60
N ALA A 184 -21.52 21.38 7.90
CA ALA A 184 -22.35 22.47 7.36
C ALA A 184 -23.27 22.05 6.21
N SER A 185 -23.00 20.92 5.55
CA SER A 185 -23.87 20.35 4.51
C SER A 185 -24.96 19.42 5.05
N ALA A 186 -24.89 19.05 6.33
CA ALA A 186 -25.88 18.21 7.01
C ALA A 186 -26.89 19.03 7.86
N SER A 187 -26.69 20.35 7.97
CA SER A 187 -27.53 21.32 8.68
C SER A 187 -28.36 22.15 7.72
#